data_AF-A0A7C0W6T7-F1
#
_entry.id   AF-A0A7C0W6T7-F1
#
_cell.length_a   1.000
_cell.length_b   1.000
_cell.length_c   1.000
_cell.angle_alpha   90.00
_cell.angle_beta   90.00
_cell.angle_gamma   90.00
#
_symmetry.space_group_name_H-M   'P 1'
#
loop_
_entity.id
_entity.type
_entity.pdbx_description
1 polymer ?
#
loop_
_entity_poly.entity_id
_entity_poly.type
_entity_poly.pdbx_seq_one_letter_code
_entity_poly.pdbx_strand_id
1 'polypeptide(L)'
;MIDVLVAMVVLSIGLLGLAGLQATGLRYNHGAYLSTQATLQAYDMADRMRANMAGVDNGDYDSISGVIAPPVNCALANCSSSSDMAKYDAYQWNLDNQNLLPSGKGTVVKNGNLYTITVTWDDAGQGPMKFTTAFQP
;
A
#
# COMPACT_ATOMS: atom_id res chain seq x y z
N MET A 1 -42.62 -18.19 34.34
CA MET A 1 -41.46 -17.39 34.84
C MET A 1 -40.12 -17.96 34.37
N ILE A 2 -39.86 -19.27 34.44
CA ILE A 2 -38.62 -19.87 33.87
C ILE A 2 -38.49 -19.69 32.35
N ASP A 3 -39.62 -19.64 31.65
CA ASP A 3 -39.71 -19.43 30.20
C ASP A 3 -39.01 -18.15 29.72
N VAL A 4 -39.25 -17.02 30.42
CA VAL A 4 -38.63 -15.73 30.11
C VAL A 4 -37.12 -15.75 30.37
N LEU A 5 -36.68 -16.43 31.44
CA LEU A 5 -35.26 -16.59 31.74
C LEU A 5 -34.55 -17.39 30.65
N VAL A 6 -35.14 -18.48 30.17
CA VAL A 6 -34.59 -19.27 29.07
C VAL A 6 -34.57 -18.45 27.77
N ALA A 7 -35.63 -17.70 27.47
CA ALA A 7 -35.68 -16.83 26.29
C ALA A 7 -34.57 -15.77 26.29
N MET A 8 -34.32 -15.13 27.44
CA MET A 8 -33.23 -14.15 27.58
C MET A 8 -31.85 -14.78 27.38
N VAL A 9 -31.62 -15.99 27.89
CA VAL A 9 -30.34 -16.69 27.70
C VAL A 9 -30.11 -17.01 26.22
N VAL A 10 -31.11 -17.56 25.54
CA VAL A 10 -31.01 -17.90 24.10
C VAL A 10 -30.77 -16.64 23.26
N LEU A 11 -31.50 -15.56 23.53
CA LEU A 11 -31.31 -14.28 22.84
C LEU A 11 -29.89 -13.75 23.04
N SER A 12 -29.37 -13.83 24.27
CA SER A 12 -28.04 -13.35 24.62
C SER A 12 -26.94 -14.10 23.85
N ILE A 13 -27.06 -15.43 23.73
CA ILE A 13 -26.15 -16.26 22.93
C ILE A 13 -26.24 -15.89 21.44
N GLY A 14 -27.45 -15.69 20.92
CA GLY A 14 -27.68 -15.26 19.54
C GLY A 14 -27.02 -13.91 19.22
N LEU A 15 -27.14 -12.93 20.12
CA LEU A 15 -26.52 -11.61 19.96
C LEU A 15 -24.99 -11.67 20.02
N LEU A 16 -24.41 -12.51 20.88
CA LEU A 16 -22.96 -12.72 20.92
C LEU A 16 -22.44 -13.36 19.62
N GLY A 17 -23.17 -14.33 19.08
CA GLY A 17 -22.85 -14.92 17.77
C GLY A 17 -22.87 -13.88 16.65
N LEU A 18 -23.89 -13.02 16.62
CA LEU A 18 -24.00 -11.93 15.65
C LEU A 18 -22.86 -10.91 15.80
N ALA A 19 -22.50 -10.53 17.03
CA ALA A 19 -21.39 -9.62 17.29
C ALA A 19 -20.05 -10.18 16.79
N GLY A 20 -19.80 -11.48 16.99
CA GLY A 20 -18.61 -12.17 16.47
C GLY A 20 -18.53 -12.15 14.94
N LEU A 21 -19.66 -12.38 14.26
CA LEU A 21 -19.74 -12.31 12.80
C LEU A 21 -19.50 -10.88 12.28
N GLN A 22 -20.08 -9.86 12.94
CA GLN A 22 -19.86 -8.46 12.59
C GLN A 22 -18.38 -8.06 12.75
N ALA A 23 -17.76 -8.41 13.87
CA ALA A 23 -16.34 -8.12 14.12
C ALA A 23 -15.44 -8.78 13.06
N THR A 24 -15.74 -10.02 12.70
CA THR A 24 -15.02 -10.77 11.66
C THR A 24 -15.20 -10.14 10.28
N GLY A 25 -16.43 -9.73 9.94
CA GLY A 25 -16.73 -9.05 8.68
C GLY A 25 -15.99 -7.72 8.53
N LEU A 26 -15.93 -6.91 9.60
CA LEU A 26 -15.16 -5.67 9.63
C LEU A 26 -13.67 -5.91 9.40
N ARG A 27 -13.10 -6.94 10.04
CA ARG A 27 -11.68 -7.30 9.84
C ARG A 27 -11.39 -7.66 8.38
N TYR A 28 -12.22 -8.48 7.75
CA TYR A 28 -12.05 -8.84 6.34
C TYR A 28 -12.19 -7.63 5.41
N ASN A 29 -13.17 -6.76 5.68
CA ASN A 29 -13.35 -5.55 4.89
C ASN A 29 -12.14 -4.62 4.99
N HIS A 30 -11.57 -4.45 6.19
CA HIS A 30 -10.36 -3.67 6.39
C HIS A 30 -9.14 -4.26 5.63
N GLY A 31 -8.91 -5.57 5.72
CA GLY A 31 -7.82 -6.23 4.97
C GLY A 31 -7.97 -6.09 3.46
N ALA A 32 -9.20 -6.20 2.94
CA ALA A 32 -9.50 -5.99 1.52
C ALA A 32 -9.26 -4.53 1.09
N TYR A 33 -9.62 -3.57 1.94
CA TYR A 33 -9.32 -2.15 1.72
C TYR A 33 -7.81 -1.89 1.64
N LEU A 34 -7.01 -2.41 2.57
CA LEU A 34 -5.55 -2.27 2.53
C LEU A 34 -4.94 -2.90 1.28
N SER A 35 -5.41 -4.09 0.90
CA SER A 35 -4.95 -4.77 -0.33
C SER A 35 -5.27 -3.94 -1.59
N THR A 36 -6.41 -3.25 -1.61
CA THR A 36 -6.78 -2.34 -2.69
C THR A 36 -5.86 -1.12 -2.72
N GLN A 37 -5.59 -0.50 -1.56
CA GLN A 37 -4.66 0.63 -1.46
C GLN A 37 -3.26 0.27 -1.95
N ALA A 38 -2.73 -0.89 -1.53
CA ALA A 38 -1.41 -1.35 -1.97
C ALA A 38 -1.35 -1.63 -3.49
N THR A 39 -2.43 -2.18 -4.05
CA THR A 39 -2.55 -2.39 -5.50
C THR A 39 -2.53 -1.06 -6.25
N LEU A 40 -3.31 -0.08 -5.79
CA LEU A 40 -3.33 1.27 -6.38
C LEU A 40 -1.97 1.94 -6.29
N GLN A 41 -1.28 1.84 -5.15
CA GLN A 41 0.06 2.40 -4.97
C GLN A 41 1.11 1.75 -5.86
N ALA A 42 1.00 0.45 -6.14
CA ALA A 42 1.91 -0.20 -7.08
C ALA A 42 1.71 0.30 -8.52
N TYR A 43 0.46 0.54 -8.93
CA TYR A 43 0.17 1.13 -10.24
C TYR A 43 0.52 2.62 -10.31
N ASP A 44 0.33 3.39 -9.23
CA ASP A 44 0.75 4.79 -9.14
C ASP A 44 2.24 4.95 -9.43
N MET A 45 3.09 4.12 -8.83
CA MET A 45 4.53 4.14 -9.14
C MET A 45 4.83 3.72 -10.59
N ALA A 46 4.12 2.73 -11.14
CA ALA A 46 4.28 2.37 -12.55
C ALA A 46 3.93 3.55 -13.48
N ASP A 47 2.90 4.32 -13.16
CA ASP A 47 2.47 5.48 -13.94
C ASP A 47 3.43 6.67 -13.80
N ARG A 48 3.98 6.91 -12.60
CA ARG A 48 5.07 7.88 -12.40
C ARG A 48 6.30 7.55 -13.23
N MET A 49 6.70 6.27 -13.25
CA MET A 49 7.79 5.80 -14.10
C MET A 49 7.50 6.06 -15.58
N ARG A 50 6.29 5.76 -16.07
CA ARG A 50 5.87 6.06 -17.45
C ARG A 50 5.87 7.54 -17.77
N ALA A 51 5.51 8.40 -16.81
CA ALA A 51 5.54 9.85 -16.99
C ALA A 51 6.98 10.40 -17.10
N ASN A 52 7.97 9.69 -16.55
CA ASN A 52 9.37 10.08 -16.53
C ASN A 52 10.29 9.05 -17.22
N MET A 53 10.03 8.75 -18.50
CA MET A 53 10.85 7.83 -19.30
C MET A 53 12.34 8.18 -19.30
N ALA A 54 12.69 9.47 -19.33
CA ALA A 54 14.08 9.89 -19.25
C ALA A 54 14.77 9.45 -17.94
N GLY A 55 14.04 9.39 -16.82
CA GLY A 55 14.57 8.86 -15.55
C GLY A 55 14.69 7.35 -15.57
N VAL A 56 13.76 6.65 -16.23
CA VAL A 56 13.83 5.19 -16.44
C VAL A 56 15.05 4.82 -17.28
N ASP A 57 15.28 5.53 -18.40
CA ASP A 57 16.43 5.31 -19.29
C ASP A 57 17.77 5.58 -18.60
N ASN A 58 17.80 6.58 -17.70
CA ASN A 58 18.98 6.91 -16.88
C ASN A 58 19.20 5.97 -15.69
N GLY A 59 18.26 5.05 -15.41
CA GLY A 59 18.33 4.11 -14.30
C GLY A 59 17.95 4.70 -12.93
N ASP A 60 17.32 5.87 -12.89
CA ASP A 60 16.97 6.57 -11.65
C ASP A 60 15.88 5.83 -10.83
N TYR A 61 15.13 4.91 -11.44
CA TYR A 61 14.12 4.07 -10.79
C TYR A 61 14.58 2.63 -10.52
N ASP A 62 15.84 2.28 -10.81
CA ASP A 62 16.29 0.87 -10.82
C ASP A 62 16.34 0.22 -9.44
N SER A 63 16.45 1.03 -8.38
CA SER A 63 16.55 0.57 -6.99
C SER A 63 15.92 1.57 -6.02
N ILE A 64 14.59 1.67 -6.01
CA ILE A 64 13.86 2.48 -5.03
C ILE A 64 13.65 1.69 -3.75
N SER A 65 13.94 2.30 -2.60
CA SER A 65 13.63 1.74 -1.29
C SER A 65 13.44 2.83 -0.23
N GLY A 66 12.30 2.80 0.45
CA GLY A 66 12.04 3.62 1.64
C GLY A 66 11.90 5.11 1.34
N VAL A 67 11.94 5.93 2.41
CA VAL A 67 11.79 7.39 2.32
C VAL A 67 13.14 8.05 2.40
N ILE A 68 13.62 8.50 1.24
CA ILE A 68 14.86 9.23 1.09
C ILE A 68 14.50 10.63 0.61
N ALA A 69 14.82 11.65 1.41
CA ALA A 69 14.48 13.03 1.06
C ALA A 69 15.13 13.42 -0.29
N PRO A 70 14.36 14.00 -1.22
CA PRO A 70 14.89 14.38 -2.52
C PRO A 70 15.71 15.66 -2.39
N PRO A 71 16.69 15.88 -3.30
CA PRO A 71 17.47 17.12 -3.30
C PRO A 71 16.62 18.36 -3.62
N VAL A 72 15.51 18.17 -4.35
CA VAL A 72 14.58 19.23 -4.75
C VAL A 72 13.15 18.76 -4.49
N ASN A 73 12.32 19.64 -3.94
CA ASN A 73 10.88 19.41 -3.85
C ASN A 73 10.21 19.87 -5.15
N CYS A 74 9.90 18.93 -6.04
CA CYS A 74 9.34 19.23 -7.36
C CYS A 74 7.92 19.84 -7.32
N ALA A 75 7.25 19.86 -6.16
CA ALA A 75 5.98 20.56 -6.00
C ALA A 75 6.14 22.06 -5.71
N LEU A 76 7.31 22.49 -5.21
CA LEU A 76 7.58 23.89 -4.82
C LEU A 76 8.63 24.56 -5.70
N ALA A 77 9.43 23.78 -6.43
CA ALA A 77 10.46 24.25 -7.32
C ALA A 77 10.48 23.42 -8.60
N ASN A 78 11.01 24.00 -9.68
CA ASN A 78 11.20 23.26 -10.93
C ASN A 78 12.31 22.22 -10.74
N CYS A 79 11.98 20.96 -11.01
CA CYS A 79 12.98 19.89 -11.10
C CYS A 79 13.63 19.92 -12.48
N SER A 80 14.88 20.38 -12.49
CA SER A 80 15.65 20.64 -13.71
C SER A 80 16.16 19.37 -14.39
N SER A 81 16.08 18.21 -13.72
CA SER A 81 16.53 16.92 -14.25
C SER A 81 15.50 15.81 -14.02
N SER A 82 15.50 14.81 -14.90
CA SER A 82 14.68 13.59 -14.75
C SER A 82 15.05 12.80 -13.48
N SER A 83 16.31 12.90 -13.02
CA SER A 83 16.78 12.29 -11.78
C SER A 83 16.20 12.96 -10.53
N ASP A 84 16.04 14.29 -10.54
CA ASP A 84 15.39 15.01 -9.44
C ASP A 84 13.91 14.64 -9.33
N MET A 85 13.22 14.54 -10.48
CA MET A 85 11.85 14.05 -10.55
C MET A 85 11.73 12.61 -10.01
N ALA A 86 12.61 11.70 -10.41
CA ALA A 86 12.57 10.31 -9.95
C ALA A 86 12.79 10.17 -8.43
N LYS A 87 13.73 10.93 -7.87
CA LYS A 87 13.97 10.97 -6.41
C LYS A 87 12.77 11.55 -5.67
N TYR A 88 12.15 12.59 -6.21
CA TYR A 88 10.94 13.17 -5.63
C TYR A 88 9.75 12.21 -5.70
N ASP A 89 9.54 11.53 -6.82
CA ASP A 89 8.51 10.50 -6.97
C ASP A 89 8.69 9.37 -5.95
N ALA A 90 9.91 8.82 -5.85
CA ALA A 90 10.25 7.75 -4.91
C ALA A 90 9.98 8.15 -3.46
N TYR A 91 10.32 9.40 -3.10
CA TYR A 91 10.07 9.96 -1.78
C TYR A 91 8.59 10.13 -1.49
N GLN A 92 7.86 10.81 -2.37
CA GLN A 92 6.44 11.11 -2.18
C GLN A 92 5.63 9.82 -2.13
N TRP A 93 5.88 8.89 -3.04
CA TRP A 93 5.23 7.59 -3.06
C TRP A 93 5.46 6.80 -1.76
N ASN A 94 6.67 6.78 -1.22
CA ASN A 94 6.92 6.08 0.04
C ASN A 94 6.40 6.82 1.28
N LEU A 95 6.22 8.14 1.23
CA LEU A 95 5.45 8.87 2.24
C LEU A 95 3.97 8.46 2.18
N ASP A 96 3.39 8.43 0.98
CA ASP A 96 1.99 8.06 0.79
C ASP A 96 1.73 6.62 1.22
N ASN A 97 2.64 5.69 0.90
CA ASN A 97 2.59 4.31 1.39
C ASN A 97 2.56 4.23 2.93
N GLN A 98 3.40 5.00 3.64
CA GLN A 98 3.39 5.00 5.11
C GLN A 98 2.13 5.62 5.71
N ASN A 99 1.52 6.58 5.01
CA ASN A 99 0.31 7.25 5.48
C ASN A 99 -0.95 6.41 5.23
N LEU A 100 -0.99 5.67 4.11
CA LEU A 100 -2.15 4.89 3.67
C LEU A 100 -2.15 3.47 4.23
N LEU A 101 -0.96 2.90 4.47
CA LEU A 101 -0.79 1.50 4.86
C LEU A 101 -0.03 1.40 6.19
N PRO A 102 -0.47 0.55 7.13
CA PRO A 102 0.29 0.28 8.36
C PRO A 102 1.67 -0.29 8.03
N SER A 103 2.73 0.36 8.53
CA SER A 103 4.13 0.01 8.20
C SER A 103 4.41 -0.02 6.68
N GLY A 104 3.66 0.75 5.89
CA GLY A 104 3.70 0.73 4.44
C GLY A 104 5.07 1.05 3.86
N LYS A 105 5.57 0.20 2.96
CA LYS A 105 6.84 0.41 2.26
C LYS A 105 6.71 -0.03 0.81
N GLY A 106 7.29 0.75 -0.08
CA GLY A 106 7.38 0.48 -1.49
C GLY A 106 8.82 0.28 -1.95
N THR A 107 9.05 -0.70 -2.83
CA THR A 107 10.32 -0.92 -3.50
C THR A 107 10.15 -1.08 -5.00
N VAL A 108 11.18 -0.67 -5.74
CA VAL A 108 11.30 -0.92 -7.18
C VAL A 108 12.66 -1.56 -7.43
N VAL A 109 12.65 -2.67 -8.18
CA VAL A 109 13.87 -3.38 -8.60
C VAL A 109 13.80 -3.67 -10.08
N LYS A 110 14.85 -3.32 -10.81
CA LYS A 110 15.00 -3.68 -12.23
C LYS A 110 15.67 -5.04 -12.39
N ASN A 111 15.06 -5.90 -13.21
CA ASN A 111 15.58 -7.20 -13.62
C ASN A 111 15.64 -7.25 -15.16
N GLY A 112 16.81 -6.90 -15.73
CA GLY A 112 16.93 -6.72 -17.18
C GLY A 112 16.11 -5.51 -17.65
N ASN A 113 15.10 -5.75 -18.48
CA ASN A 113 14.18 -4.70 -18.96
C ASN A 113 12.87 -4.64 -18.16
N LEU A 114 12.68 -5.52 -17.17
CA LEU A 114 11.45 -5.60 -16.39
C LEU A 114 11.63 -4.93 -15.03
N TYR A 115 10.72 -4.02 -14.69
CA TYR A 115 10.67 -3.37 -13.39
C TYR A 115 9.66 -4.09 -12.50
N THR A 116 10.10 -4.49 -11.31
CA THR A 116 9.27 -5.14 -10.29
C THR A 116 8.99 -4.14 -9.18
N ILE A 117 7.72 -3.77 -9.03
CA ILE A 117 7.24 -2.90 -7.95
C ILE A 117 6.64 -3.78 -6.87
N THR A 118 7.07 -3.61 -5.63
CA THR A 118 6.52 -4.31 -4.46
C THR A 118 6.08 -3.30 -3.41
N VAL A 119 4.84 -3.44 -2.94
CA VAL A 119 4.29 -2.70 -1.80
C VAL A 119 4.04 -3.69 -0.67
N THR A 120 4.56 -3.39 0.52
CA THR A 120 4.42 -4.22 1.72
C THR A 120 3.76 -3.44 2.83
N TRP A 121 2.92 -4.09 3.62
CA TRP A 121 2.25 -3.51 4.78
C TRP A 121 1.95 -4.57 5.83
N ASP A 122 1.66 -4.14 7.06
CA ASP A 122 1.22 -5.04 8.12
C ASP A 122 -0.32 -5.06 8.18
N ASP A 123 -0.91 -6.25 8.12
CA ASP A 123 -2.33 -6.46 8.44
C ASP A 123 -2.46 -7.12 9.81
N ALA A 124 -3.33 -6.56 10.65
CA ALA A 124 -3.46 -6.92 12.05
C ALA A 124 -3.73 -8.44 12.21
N GLY A 125 -2.71 -9.14 12.72
CA GLY A 125 -2.76 -10.57 13.00
C GLY A 125 -2.61 -11.49 11.80
N GLN A 126 -2.19 -10.99 10.62
CA GLN A 126 -1.88 -11.82 9.44
C GLN A 126 -0.39 -11.80 9.04
N GLY A 127 0.43 -11.00 9.73
CA GLY A 127 1.85 -10.84 9.40
C GLY A 127 2.07 -9.83 8.25
N PRO A 128 3.30 -9.72 7.73
CA PRO A 128 3.61 -8.79 6.67
C PRO A 128 2.97 -9.25 5.35
N MET A 129 2.07 -8.42 4.83
CA MET A 129 1.41 -8.58 3.56
C MET A 129 2.22 -7.92 2.45
N LYS A 130 2.07 -8.40 1.22
CA LYS A 130 2.73 -7.82 0.05
C LYS A 130 1.88 -7.92 -1.21
N PHE A 131 2.00 -6.91 -2.05
CA PHE A 131 1.53 -6.90 -3.42
C PHE A 131 2.72 -6.62 -4.34
N THR A 132 2.86 -7.41 -5.39
CA THR A 132 3.95 -7.27 -6.36
C THR A 132 3.37 -7.27 -7.77
N THR A 133 3.81 -6.32 -8.57
CA THR A 133 3.54 -6.27 -10.02
C THR A 133 4.84 -6.08 -10.77
N ALA A 134 4.89 -6.58 -12.00
CA ALA A 134 6.04 -6.39 -12.87
C ALA A 134 5.56 -5.84 -14.21
N PHE A 135 6.30 -4.87 -14.74
CA PHE A 135 5.97 -4.25 -16.00
C PHE A 135 7.24 -3.77 -16.72
N GLN A 136 7.11 -3.57 -18.02
CA GLN A 136 8.10 -2.89 -18.83
C GLN A 136 7.52 -1.52 -19.19
N PRO A 137 8.15 -0.41 -18.76
CA PRO A 137 7.70 0.95 -19.02
C PRO A 137 7.65 1.28 -20.52
#